data_AF-A0A7M7NGV8-F1
#
_entry.id   AF-A0A7M7NGV8-F1
#
_cell.length_a   1.000
_cell.length_b   1.000
_cell.length_c   1.000
_cell.angle_alpha   90.00
_cell.angle_beta   90.00
_cell.angle_gamma   90.00
#
_symmetry.space_group_name_H-M   'P 1'
#
loop_
_entity.id
_entity.type
_entity.pdbx_description
1 polymer ?
#
loop_
_entity_poly.entity_id
_entity_poly.type
_entity_poly.pdbx_seq_one_letter_code
_entity_poly.pdbx_strand_id
1 'polypeptide(L)'
;MPTPPPFQCNLDTIQHVDCSCCVQPMPKRLLAPDMPPQTCCACGRNYCHLYWGCKQYNCLGCLNKFKDMKFSESVLDTIVNNNRYESTIFKDFMLSRGHNNIHLVLQEVLNGLDAGKFSTPETQVYNIRGHTAVCYTCSLRLFQQLAYLYRAGIPKNDLPILVTARPDCHWGKGCRTQFNKPHHAANFSHVCDQVRF
;
A
#
# COMPACT_ATOMS: atom_id res chain seq x y z
N MET A 1 5.50 20.01 3.86
CA MET A 1 6.47 19.56 2.84
C MET A 1 7.83 19.46 3.50
N PRO A 2 8.70 18.50 3.13
CA PRO A 2 10.03 18.42 3.73
C PRO A 2 10.88 19.63 3.34
N THR A 3 11.76 20.06 4.25
CA THR A 3 12.69 21.16 4.02
C THR A 3 13.80 20.71 3.07
N PRO A 4 14.04 21.39 1.93
CA PRO A 4 15.13 21.04 1.04
C PRO A 4 16.48 21.15 1.78
N PRO A 5 17.42 20.20 1.58
CA PRO A 5 18.76 20.34 2.15
C PRO A 5 19.49 21.53 1.50
N PRO A 6 20.30 22.30 2.26
CA PRO A 6 21.13 23.36 1.70
C PRO A 6 22.20 22.72 0.81
N PHE A 7 21.93 22.63 -0.49
CA PHE A 7 22.77 21.94 -1.44
C PHE A 7 22.77 22.64 -2.80
N GLN A 8 23.97 22.84 -3.37
CA GLN A 8 24.15 23.38 -4.71
C GLN A 8 24.95 22.39 -5.55
N CYS A 9 24.47 22.10 -6.76
CA CYS A 9 25.14 21.19 -7.66
C CYS A 9 26.45 21.81 -8.18
N ASN A 10 27.54 21.06 -8.11
CA ASN A 10 28.77 21.40 -8.83
C ASN A 10 28.64 20.90 -10.28
N LEU A 11 28.94 21.78 -11.24
CA LEU A 11 28.70 21.55 -12.69
C LEU A 11 29.36 20.26 -13.23
N ASP A 12 30.50 19.86 -12.66
CA ASP A 12 31.32 18.79 -13.25
C ASP A 12 31.19 17.41 -12.60
N THR A 13 30.49 17.29 -11.46
CA THR A 13 30.53 16.05 -10.65
C THR A 13 29.17 15.45 -10.33
N ILE A 14 28.08 16.20 -10.45
CA ILE A 14 26.76 15.73 -10.01
C ILE A 14 25.85 15.37 -11.18
N GLN A 15 25.55 14.08 -11.23
CA GLN A 15 24.50 13.54 -12.08
C GLN A 15 23.12 13.97 -11.56
N HIS A 16 22.20 14.20 -12.48
CA HIS A 16 20.80 14.44 -12.18
C HIS A 16 19.97 13.23 -12.58
N VAL A 17 18.87 13.01 -11.87
CA VAL A 17 17.86 12.00 -12.19
C VAL A 17 16.49 12.66 -12.18
N ASP A 18 15.60 12.17 -13.04
CA ASP A 18 14.25 12.71 -13.10
C ASP A 18 13.33 12.02 -12.10
N CYS A 19 12.50 12.81 -11.44
CA CYS A 19 11.43 12.29 -10.60
C CYS A 19 10.40 11.57 -11.46
N SER A 20 10.12 10.30 -11.16
CA SER A 20 9.10 9.50 -11.87
C SER A 20 7.65 9.95 -11.63
N CYS A 21 7.43 11.04 -10.88
CA CYS A 21 6.11 11.65 -10.64
C CYS A 21 5.97 13.01 -11.32
N CYS A 22 6.90 13.95 -11.12
CA CYS A 22 6.79 15.31 -11.67
C CYS A 22 7.71 15.56 -12.87
N VAL A 23 8.58 14.60 -13.22
CA VAL A 23 9.56 14.68 -14.31
C VAL A 23 10.57 15.83 -14.15
N GLN A 24 10.60 16.48 -12.98
CA GLN A 24 11.60 17.50 -12.68
C GLN A 24 12.92 16.84 -12.30
N PRO A 25 14.07 17.39 -12.75
CA PRO A 25 15.38 16.87 -12.40
C PRO A 25 15.69 17.15 -10.92
N MET A 26 16.40 16.22 -10.29
CA MET A 26 16.99 16.39 -8.96
C MET A 26 18.42 15.82 -8.94
N PRO A 27 19.31 16.36 -8.09
CA PRO A 27 20.66 15.82 -7.97
C PRO A 27 20.60 14.39 -7.44
N LYS A 28 21.32 13.47 -8.07
CA LYS A 28 21.44 12.07 -7.66
C LYS A 28 22.45 11.97 -6.52
N ARG A 29 21.96 11.94 -5.28
CA ARG A 29 22.76 11.90 -4.05
C ARG A 29 22.53 10.57 -3.34
N LEU A 30 22.94 9.48 -3.97
CA LEU A 30 22.99 8.19 -3.31
C LEU A 30 24.14 8.25 -2.28
N LEU A 31 23.88 7.88 -1.01
CA LEU A 31 24.89 7.48 -0.02
C LEU A 31 25.48 8.54 0.95
N ALA A 32 24.93 9.75 1.09
CA ALA A 32 25.31 10.56 2.27
C ALA A 32 24.47 10.15 3.51
N PRO A 33 25.07 9.99 4.70
CA PRO A 33 24.37 9.47 5.90
C PRO A 33 23.09 10.23 6.27
N ASP A 34 23.07 11.54 6.03
CA ASP A 34 21.95 12.42 6.37
C ASP A 34 20.99 12.68 5.19
N MET A 35 21.15 11.96 4.09
CA MET A 35 20.34 12.18 2.90
C MET A 35 19.02 11.43 2.95
N PRO A 36 17.88 12.11 2.74
CA PRO A 36 16.62 11.43 2.58
C PRO A 36 16.65 10.53 1.32
N PRO A 37 16.00 9.36 1.36
CA PRO A 37 15.93 8.46 0.22
C PRO A 37 15.37 9.14 -1.04
N GLN A 38 15.97 8.83 -2.19
CA GLN A 38 15.50 9.31 -3.50
C GLN A 38 14.94 8.19 -4.37
N THR A 39 15.07 6.93 -3.95
CA THR A 39 14.63 5.75 -4.70
C THR A 39 13.55 4.98 -3.93
N CYS A 40 12.62 4.39 -4.66
CA CYS A 40 11.67 3.42 -4.12
C CYS A 40 12.38 2.06 -3.93
N CYS A 41 12.31 1.49 -2.73
CA CYS A 41 12.92 0.18 -2.43
C CYS A 41 12.33 -0.96 -3.26
N ALA A 42 11.04 -0.89 -3.62
CA ALA A 42 10.34 -1.93 -4.36
C ALA A 42 10.60 -1.92 -5.88
N CYS A 43 10.64 -0.73 -6.51
CA CYS A 43 10.72 -0.63 -7.97
C CYS A 43 12.00 0.06 -8.49
N GLY A 44 12.86 0.56 -7.61
CA GLY A 44 14.13 1.21 -7.95
C GLY A 44 14.00 2.60 -8.60
N ARG A 45 12.78 3.07 -8.92
CA ARG A 45 12.56 4.37 -9.57
C ARG A 45 12.85 5.55 -8.64
N ASN A 46 13.23 6.67 -9.24
CA ASN A 46 13.62 7.90 -8.56
C ASN A 46 12.43 8.82 -8.29
N TYR A 47 12.40 9.47 -7.13
CA TYR A 47 11.34 10.38 -6.70
C TYR A 47 11.88 11.48 -5.79
N CYS A 48 11.37 12.71 -5.97
CA CYS A 48 11.92 13.88 -5.29
C CYS A 48 11.22 14.25 -3.96
N HIS A 49 10.14 13.56 -3.59
CA HIS A 49 9.30 14.05 -2.49
C HIS A 49 10.00 14.04 -1.14
N LEU A 50 10.66 12.95 -0.74
CA LEU A 50 11.44 12.92 0.50
C LEU A 50 12.65 13.86 0.47
N TYR A 51 13.18 14.17 -0.73
CA TYR A 51 14.32 15.05 -0.88
C TYR A 51 13.98 16.52 -0.61
N TRP A 52 12.94 17.05 -1.27
CA TRP A 52 12.60 18.49 -1.16
C TRP A 52 11.11 18.81 -1.40
N GLY A 53 10.25 17.79 -1.40
CA GLY A 53 8.83 17.95 -1.70
C GLY A 53 8.55 17.97 -3.20
N CYS A 54 7.72 17.03 -3.65
CA CYS A 54 7.23 17.01 -5.03
C CYS A 54 6.13 18.05 -5.22
N LYS A 55 6.22 18.86 -6.28
CA LYS A 55 5.29 19.96 -6.59
C LYS A 55 4.25 19.61 -7.67
N GLN A 56 4.18 18.35 -8.11
CA GLN A 56 3.15 17.91 -9.06
C GLN A 56 1.76 18.12 -8.43
N TYR A 57 0.83 18.66 -9.21
CA TYR A 57 -0.56 18.81 -8.79
C TYR A 57 -1.14 17.48 -8.32
N ASN A 58 -1.85 17.49 -7.19
CA ASN A 58 -2.41 16.31 -6.51
C ASN A 58 -1.40 15.22 -6.07
N CYS A 59 -0.11 15.52 -6.02
CA CYS A 59 0.87 14.60 -5.44
C CYS A 59 0.71 14.55 -3.91
N LEU A 60 0.31 13.39 -3.38
CA LEU A 60 0.18 13.15 -1.94
C LEU A 60 1.50 12.82 -1.24
N GLY A 61 2.60 12.77 -1.98
CA GLY A 61 3.88 12.23 -1.51
C GLY A 61 4.37 11.08 -2.37
N CYS A 62 4.92 11.38 -3.55
CA CYS A 62 5.28 10.33 -4.53
C CYS A 62 6.34 9.34 -4.04
N LEU A 63 7.06 9.67 -2.96
CA LEU A 63 7.90 8.78 -2.18
C LEU A 63 7.75 9.17 -0.71
N ASN A 64 7.57 8.17 0.15
CA ASN A 64 7.56 8.37 1.59
C ASN A 64 8.00 7.07 2.30
N LYS A 65 8.25 7.15 3.61
CA LYS A 65 8.26 5.94 4.45
C LYS A 65 6.88 5.27 4.34
N PHE A 66 6.82 3.95 4.26
CA PHE A 66 5.56 3.25 4.01
C PHE A 66 4.47 3.62 5.02
N LYS A 67 4.81 3.70 6.30
CA LYS A 67 3.88 4.09 7.39
C LYS A 67 3.37 5.53 7.31
N ASP A 68 4.10 6.39 6.61
CA ASP A 68 3.79 7.82 6.46
C ASP A 68 3.16 8.11 5.09
N MET A 69 2.91 7.08 4.27
CA MET A 69 2.29 7.22 2.96
C MET A 69 0.86 7.72 3.10
N LYS A 70 0.47 8.64 2.23
CA LYS A 70 -0.86 9.24 2.21
C LYS A 70 -1.68 8.67 1.06
N PHE A 71 -2.88 8.22 1.39
CA PHE A 71 -3.86 7.68 0.46
C PHE A 71 -5.18 8.44 0.60
N SER A 72 -6.00 8.45 -0.45
CA SER A 72 -7.38 8.92 -0.32
C SER A 72 -8.23 7.89 0.41
N GLU A 73 -9.22 8.34 1.19
CA GLU A 73 -10.14 7.43 1.91
C GLU A 73 -10.85 6.42 0.98
N SER A 74 -11.07 6.79 -0.27
CA SER A 74 -11.66 5.91 -1.30
C SER A 74 -10.86 4.65 -1.59
N VAL A 75 -9.57 4.59 -1.22
CA VAL A 75 -8.76 3.37 -1.33
C VAL A 75 -9.35 2.25 -0.46
N LEU A 76 -9.96 2.59 0.69
CA LEU A 76 -10.60 1.59 1.57
C LEU A 76 -11.80 0.91 0.91
N ASP A 77 -12.43 1.52 -0.09
CA ASP A 77 -13.61 0.94 -0.75
C ASP A 77 -13.24 -0.24 -1.66
N THR A 78 -11.96 -0.41 -2.00
CA THR A 78 -11.45 -1.49 -2.87
C THR A 78 -10.18 -2.15 -2.33
N ILE A 79 -9.86 -1.93 -1.05
CA ILE A 79 -8.59 -2.34 -0.46
C ILE A 79 -8.40 -3.86 -0.45
N VAL A 80 -9.47 -4.64 -0.26
CA VAL A 80 -9.40 -6.10 -0.28
C VAL A 80 -9.65 -6.59 -1.70
N ASN A 81 -8.56 -6.85 -2.43
CA ASN A 81 -8.56 -7.49 -3.75
C ASN A 81 -9.54 -6.85 -4.77
N ASN A 82 -9.69 -5.52 -4.75
CA ASN A 82 -10.65 -4.78 -5.58
C ASN A 82 -12.12 -5.24 -5.47
N ASN A 83 -12.46 -5.92 -4.37
CA ASN A 83 -13.81 -6.38 -4.08
C ASN A 83 -14.44 -5.43 -3.07
N ARG A 84 -15.44 -4.66 -3.51
CA ARG A 84 -16.10 -3.66 -2.65
C ARG A 84 -16.78 -4.28 -1.44
N TYR A 85 -17.39 -5.46 -1.59
CA TYR A 85 -18.10 -6.11 -0.50
C TYR A 85 -17.13 -6.62 0.58
N GLU A 86 -16.05 -7.30 0.19
CA GLU A 86 -15.01 -7.73 1.14
C GLU A 86 -14.27 -6.53 1.76
N SER A 87 -14.12 -5.45 1.01
CA SER A 87 -13.52 -4.22 1.50
C SER A 87 -14.40 -3.53 2.54
N THR A 88 -15.74 -3.52 2.36
CA THR A 88 -16.68 -3.06 3.38
C THR A 88 -16.59 -3.90 4.64
N ILE A 89 -16.59 -5.24 4.54
CA ILE A 89 -16.42 -6.12 5.71
C ILE A 89 -15.14 -5.80 6.47
N PHE A 90 -14.03 -5.64 5.74
CA PHE A 90 -12.73 -5.30 6.34
C PHE A 90 -12.75 -3.91 6.99
N LYS A 91 -13.36 -2.92 6.35
CA LYS A 91 -13.51 -1.56 6.87
C LYS A 91 -14.36 -1.54 8.13
N ASP A 92 -15.48 -2.25 8.16
CA ASP A 92 -16.37 -2.33 9.33
C ASP A 92 -15.67 -3.04 10.50
N PHE A 93 -14.91 -4.10 10.21
CA PHE A 93 -14.07 -4.76 11.21
C PHE A 93 -13.03 -3.78 11.78
N MET A 94 -12.30 -3.07 10.92
CA MET A 94 -11.29 -2.09 11.35
C MET A 94 -11.91 -0.95 12.18
N LEU A 95 -13.08 -0.46 11.77
CA LEU A 95 -13.83 0.55 12.51
C LEU A 95 -14.22 0.06 13.90
N SER A 96 -14.70 -1.19 14.02
CA SER A 96 -15.05 -1.80 15.32
C SER A 96 -13.86 -1.90 16.30
N ARG A 97 -12.63 -1.86 15.77
CA ARG A 97 -11.37 -1.89 16.53
C ARG A 97 -10.78 -0.50 16.77
N GLY A 98 -11.48 0.56 16.38
CA GLY A 98 -11.07 1.95 16.56
C GLY A 98 -10.26 2.55 15.41
N HIS A 99 -10.04 1.83 14.31
CA HIS A 99 -9.32 2.34 13.14
C HIS A 99 -10.30 3.05 12.20
N ASN A 100 -10.64 4.29 12.53
CA ASN A 100 -11.71 5.06 11.89
C ASN A 100 -11.31 5.82 10.60
N ASN A 101 -10.05 5.74 10.17
CA ASN A 101 -9.56 6.41 8.97
C ASN A 101 -8.43 5.59 8.31
N ILE A 102 -8.12 5.90 7.05
CA ILE A 102 -7.15 5.12 6.26
C ILE A 102 -5.74 5.09 6.87
N HIS A 103 -5.32 6.14 7.57
CA HIS A 103 -4.00 6.18 8.19
C HIS A 103 -3.89 5.17 9.34
N LEU A 104 -4.91 5.08 10.19
CA LEU A 104 -4.97 4.09 11.27
C LEU A 104 -5.05 2.66 10.74
N VAL A 105 -5.81 2.44 9.66
CA VAL A 105 -5.88 1.13 9.00
C VAL A 105 -4.52 0.75 8.41
N LEU A 106 -3.83 1.67 7.75
CA LEU A 106 -2.48 1.45 7.23
C LEU A 106 -1.50 1.10 8.36
N GLN A 107 -1.53 1.85 9.46
CA GLN A 107 -0.67 1.57 10.62
C GLN A 107 -0.91 0.17 11.19
N GLU A 108 -2.17 -0.24 11.37
CA GLU A 108 -2.50 -1.56 11.89
C GLU A 108 -2.05 -2.69 10.96
N VAL A 109 -2.25 -2.53 9.65
CA VAL A 109 -1.73 -3.48 8.67
C VAL A 109 -0.19 -3.53 8.72
N LEU A 110 0.48 -2.39 8.79
CA LEU A 110 1.95 -2.37 8.85
C LEU A 110 2.51 -2.90 10.18
N ASN A 111 1.79 -2.76 11.30
CA ASN A 111 2.17 -3.38 12.56
C ASN A 111 2.23 -4.90 12.44
N GLY A 112 1.26 -5.51 11.75
CA GLY A 112 1.27 -6.95 11.51
C GLY A 112 2.36 -7.39 10.51
N LEU A 113 2.70 -6.56 9.51
CA LEU A 113 3.87 -6.78 8.64
C LEU A 113 5.17 -6.75 9.45
N ASP A 114 5.37 -5.71 10.25
CA ASP A 114 6.59 -5.49 11.02
C ASP A 114 6.77 -6.56 12.11
N ALA A 115 5.67 -7.06 12.67
CA ALA A 115 5.65 -8.20 13.59
C ALA A 115 5.76 -9.57 12.89
N GLY A 116 5.81 -9.62 11.56
CA GLY A 116 5.92 -10.86 10.79
C GLY A 116 4.67 -11.73 10.76
N LYS A 117 3.50 -11.20 11.15
CA LYS A 117 2.22 -11.92 11.13
C LYS A 117 1.77 -12.26 9.72
N PHE A 118 2.06 -11.36 8.78
CA PHE A 118 1.77 -11.55 7.36
C PHE A 118 2.82 -10.81 6.53
N SER A 119 3.12 -11.36 5.36
CA SER A 119 4.09 -10.80 4.43
C SER A 119 3.76 -11.21 3.00
N THR A 120 4.21 -10.40 2.04
CA THR A 120 4.15 -10.72 0.61
C THR A 120 5.56 -11.11 0.13
N PRO A 121 5.69 -11.88 -0.97
CA PRO A 121 7.00 -12.18 -1.55
C PRO A 121 7.84 -10.92 -1.79
N GLU A 122 7.20 -9.83 -2.22
CA GLU A 122 7.85 -8.54 -2.44
C GLU A 122 8.37 -7.93 -1.13
N THR A 123 7.60 -7.96 -0.05
CA THR A 123 8.06 -7.44 1.25
C THR A 123 9.20 -8.26 1.85
N GLN A 124 9.27 -9.55 1.53
CA GLN A 124 10.35 -10.43 1.98
C GLN A 124 11.63 -10.18 1.17
N VAL A 125 11.53 -10.21 -0.16
CA VAL A 125 12.68 -10.03 -1.07
C VAL A 125 13.37 -8.69 -0.86
N TYR A 126 12.60 -7.61 -0.71
CA TYR A 126 13.14 -6.25 -0.55
C TYR A 126 13.24 -5.79 0.91
N ASN A 127 12.96 -6.68 1.88
CA ASN A 127 12.90 -6.36 3.31
C ASN A 127 12.09 -5.08 3.62
N ILE A 128 10.93 -4.94 2.98
CA ILE A 128 10.06 -3.76 3.15
C ILE A 128 9.35 -3.85 4.50
N ARG A 129 9.40 -2.75 5.25
CA ARG A 129 8.79 -2.53 6.57
C ARG A 129 8.14 -1.16 6.62
N GLY A 130 7.48 -0.83 7.72
CA GLY A 130 6.83 0.47 7.90
C GLY A 130 7.75 1.68 7.66
N HIS A 131 9.04 1.57 7.97
CA HIS A 131 10.02 2.66 7.80
C HIS A 131 10.68 2.71 6.41
N THR A 132 10.45 1.72 5.55
CA THR A 132 11.09 1.63 4.23
C THR A 132 10.54 2.69 3.27
N ALA A 133 11.42 3.34 2.50
CA ALA A 133 11.00 4.30 1.49
C ALA A 133 10.40 3.59 0.25
N VAL A 134 9.13 3.88 -0.02
CA VAL A 134 8.36 3.29 -1.12
C VAL A 134 7.55 4.37 -1.84
N CYS A 135 7.33 4.20 -3.14
CA CYS A 135 6.53 5.14 -3.91
C CYS A 135 5.03 4.89 -3.73
N TYR A 136 4.20 5.85 -4.11
CA TYR A 136 2.75 5.76 -4.00
C TYR A 136 2.18 4.49 -4.67
N THR A 137 2.61 4.17 -5.89
CA THR A 137 2.09 3.00 -6.62
C THR A 137 2.47 1.68 -5.96
N CYS A 138 3.74 1.52 -5.55
CA CYS A 138 4.19 0.30 -4.88
C CYS A 138 3.53 0.15 -3.50
N SER A 139 3.46 1.23 -2.73
CA SER A 139 2.82 1.22 -1.41
C SER A 139 1.32 0.92 -1.49
N LEU A 140 0.58 1.46 -2.47
CA LEU A 140 -0.83 1.12 -2.68
C LEU A 140 -1.02 -0.37 -2.98
N ARG A 141 -0.23 -0.91 -3.91
CA ARG A 141 -0.27 -2.33 -4.27
C ARG A 141 0.05 -3.22 -3.07
N LEU A 142 1.12 -2.90 -2.34
CA LEU A 142 1.51 -3.65 -1.14
C LEU A 142 0.44 -3.54 -0.05
N PHE A 143 -0.15 -2.36 0.15
CA PHE A 143 -1.22 -2.17 1.12
C PHE A 143 -2.44 -3.04 0.79
N GLN A 144 -2.86 -3.09 -0.47
CA GLN A 144 -3.94 -3.97 -0.90
C GLN A 144 -3.63 -5.46 -0.68
N GLN A 145 -2.41 -5.91 -0.98
CA GLN A 145 -1.99 -7.29 -0.76
C GLN A 145 -1.95 -7.64 0.74
N LEU A 146 -1.40 -6.75 1.57
CA LEU A 146 -1.31 -6.95 3.01
C LEU A 146 -2.69 -6.89 3.68
N ALA A 147 -3.57 -5.98 3.24
CA ALA A 147 -4.95 -5.92 3.73
C ALA A 147 -5.75 -7.19 3.38
N TYR A 148 -5.53 -7.77 2.19
CA TYR A 148 -6.10 -9.07 1.85
C TYR A 148 -5.61 -10.17 2.81
N LEU A 149 -4.31 -10.24 3.07
CA LEU A 149 -3.75 -11.22 4.02
C LEU A 149 -4.27 -11.01 5.45
N TYR A 150 -4.38 -9.75 5.88
CA TYR A 150 -4.98 -9.41 7.17
C TYR A 150 -6.42 -9.94 7.22
N ARG A 151 -7.25 -9.58 6.23
CA ARG A 151 -8.65 -10.01 6.13
C ARG A 151 -8.80 -11.53 6.12
N ALA A 152 -7.89 -12.24 5.47
CA ALA A 152 -7.86 -13.71 5.46
C ALA A 152 -7.47 -14.31 6.82
N GLY A 153 -6.64 -13.61 7.58
CA GLY A 153 -6.21 -14.03 8.91
C GLY A 153 -7.18 -13.72 10.05
N ILE A 154 -8.28 -12.99 9.81
CA ILE A 154 -9.27 -12.68 10.85
C ILE A 154 -9.98 -13.97 11.29
N PRO A 155 -10.01 -14.30 12.60
CA PRO A 155 -10.76 -15.44 13.10
C PRO A 155 -12.25 -15.36 12.74
N LYS A 156 -12.86 -16.48 12.36
CA LYS A 156 -14.29 -16.50 11.97
C LYS A 156 -15.22 -15.98 13.07
N ASN A 157 -14.89 -16.23 14.33
CA ASN A 157 -15.69 -15.78 15.49
C ASN A 157 -15.66 -14.26 15.69
N ASP A 158 -14.68 -13.57 15.08
CA ASP A 158 -14.57 -12.10 15.11
C ASP A 158 -15.31 -11.45 13.92
N LEU A 159 -15.97 -12.25 13.07
CA LEU A 159 -16.74 -11.80 11.92
C LEU A 159 -18.23 -12.14 12.09
N PRO A 160 -19.15 -11.34 11.51
CA PRO A 160 -20.57 -11.67 11.53
C PRO A 160 -20.87 -13.01 10.86
N ILE A 161 -21.85 -13.76 11.39
CA ILE A 161 -22.28 -15.06 10.84
C ILE A 161 -22.66 -14.94 9.35
N LEU A 162 -23.33 -13.85 8.97
CA LEU A 162 -23.70 -13.59 7.57
C LEU A 162 -22.50 -13.50 6.63
N VAL A 163 -21.33 -13.09 7.13
CA VAL A 163 -20.09 -13.05 6.35
C VAL A 163 -19.49 -14.45 6.23
N THR A 164 -19.44 -15.19 7.33
CA THR A 164 -18.78 -16.51 7.41
C THR A 164 -19.60 -17.66 6.84
N ALA A 165 -20.91 -17.48 6.71
CA ALA A 165 -21.84 -18.47 6.14
C ALA A 165 -21.85 -18.46 4.60
N ARG A 166 -21.24 -17.46 3.96
CA ARG A 166 -21.19 -17.39 2.49
C ARG A 166 -20.34 -18.53 1.93
N PRO A 167 -20.81 -19.24 0.90
CA PRO A 167 -20.01 -20.26 0.22
C PRO A 167 -18.81 -19.61 -0.47
N ASP A 168 -17.72 -20.35 -0.56
CA ASP A 168 -16.54 -19.91 -1.31
C ASP A 168 -16.81 -19.87 -2.82
N CYS A 169 -16.33 -18.80 -3.46
CA CYS A 169 -16.32 -18.72 -4.91
C CYS A 169 -15.32 -19.76 -5.46
N HIS A 170 -15.71 -20.53 -6.48
CA HIS A 170 -14.81 -21.51 -7.10
C HIS A 170 -13.52 -20.88 -7.66
N TRP A 171 -13.57 -19.61 -8.03
CA TRP A 171 -12.43 -18.85 -8.55
C TRP A 171 -11.68 -18.08 -7.44
N GLY A 172 -12.18 -18.09 -6.20
CA GLY A 172 -11.58 -17.47 -5.03
C GLY A 172 -11.04 -16.06 -5.27
N LYS A 173 -9.82 -15.80 -4.77
CA LYS A 173 -9.09 -14.54 -5.01
C LYS A 173 -8.85 -14.21 -6.48
N GLY A 174 -8.87 -15.20 -7.38
CA GLY A 174 -8.71 -15.03 -8.83
C GLY A 174 -10.01 -14.65 -9.56
N CYS A 175 -11.16 -14.60 -8.89
CA CYS A 175 -12.45 -14.36 -9.54
C CYS A 175 -12.52 -12.96 -10.17
N ARG A 176 -12.70 -12.86 -11.49
CA ARG A 176 -12.84 -11.54 -12.15
C ARG A 176 -14.23 -10.92 -11.99
N THR A 177 -15.24 -11.75 -11.78
CA THR A 177 -16.64 -11.31 -11.60
C THR A 177 -16.83 -10.49 -10.33
N GLN A 178 -16.00 -10.73 -9.31
CA GLN A 178 -16.07 -10.05 -8.01
C GLN A 178 -15.88 -8.53 -8.11
N PHE A 179 -15.18 -8.04 -9.14
CA PHE A 179 -14.83 -6.62 -9.26
C PHE A 179 -16.03 -5.74 -9.65
N ASN A 180 -16.91 -6.27 -10.53
CA ASN A 180 -17.94 -5.46 -11.19
C ASN A 180 -19.37 -5.97 -10.97
N LYS A 181 -19.56 -7.10 -10.27
CA LYS A 181 -20.89 -7.66 -9.99
C LYS A 181 -21.13 -7.69 -8.48
N PRO A 182 -21.69 -6.62 -7.88
CA PRO A 182 -21.92 -6.53 -6.44
C PRO A 182 -22.73 -7.71 -5.87
N HIS A 183 -23.75 -8.17 -6.60
CA HIS A 183 -24.53 -9.33 -6.21
C HIS A 183 -23.69 -10.63 -6.10
N HIS A 184 -22.71 -10.82 -7.00
CA HIS A 184 -21.77 -11.94 -6.90
C HIS A 184 -20.83 -11.81 -5.71
N ALA A 185 -20.28 -10.62 -5.49
CA ALA A 185 -19.41 -10.33 -4.35
C ALA A 185 -20.13 -10.47 -2.99
N ALA A 186 -21.43 -10.16 -2.94
CA ALA A 186 -22.24 -10.30 -1.74
C ALA A 186 -22.58 -11.77 -1.42
N ASN A 187 -22.82 -12.60 -2.44
CA ASN A 187 -23.29 -13.98 -2.24
C ASN A 187 -22.16 -15.00 -2.05
N PHE A 188 -20.93 -14.70 -2.48
CA PHE A 188 -19.79 -15.61 -2.38
C PHE A 188 -18.63 -14.96 -1.62
N SER A 189 -17.92 -15.77 -0.84
CA SER A 189 -16.62 -15.41 -0.27
C SER A 189 -15.54 -15.46 -1.36
N HIS A 190 -14.67 -14.44 -1.38
CA HIS A 190 -13.47 -14.40 -2.25
C HIS A 190 -12.16 -14.42 -1.45
N VAL A 191 -12.27 -14.61 -0.13
CA VAL A 191 -11.14 -14.78 0.79
C VAL A 191 -10.82 -16.27 0.92
N CYS A 192 -10.56 -16.89 -0.24
CA CYS A 192 -10.34 -18.31 -0.42
C CYS A 192 -9.51 -18.57 -1.69
N ASP A 193 -8.94 -19.77 -1.80
CA ASP A 193 -8.15 -20.18 -2.96
C ASP A 193 -9.03 -20.63 -4.14
N GLN A 194 -8.46 -20.49 -5.34
CA GLN A 194 -9.09 -20.95 -6.57
C GLN A 194 -9.04 -22.47 -6.65
N VAL A 195 -10.18 -23.11 -6.88
CA VAL A 195 -10.34 -24.57 -6.93
C VAL A 195 -10.75 -25.09 -8.31
N ARG A 196 -11.07 -24.19 -9.26
CA ARG A 196 -11.31 -24.51 -10.67
C ARG A 196 -10.34 -23.72 -11.54
N PHE A 197 -9.83 -24.31 -12.63
CA PHE A 197 -8.83 -23.71 -13.53
C PHE A 197 -9.39 -23.58 -14.94
#